data_AF-A0AAX1EH21-F1
#
_entry.id   AF-A0AAX1EH21-F1
#
_cell.length_a   1.000
_cell.length_b   1.000
_cell.length_c   1.000
_cell.angle_alpha   90.00
_cell.angle_beta   90.00
_cell.angle_gamma   90.00
#
_symmetry.space_group_name_H-M   'P 1'
#
loop_
_entity.id
_entity.type
_entity.pdbx_description
1 polymer ?
#
loop_
_entity_poly.entity_id
_entity_poly.type
_entity_poly.pdbx_seq_one_letter_code
_entity_poly.pdbx_strand_id
1 'polypeptide(L)'
;MYLLAKIIHILFPVIAAFFLLYGIKQRKNTAVSTALWISLIALLLHYEISGGELLGNYFNYMNAAIYSINIIIVLIALVFLLSQIKIEGNIWRSLNHLLKAVFIIGCLLLITNVWINAYFIENRMPGTPVMQVANLNNTINSHCKHHHIFYTVTKDGSIRYLCPNKYGLLPGIGTLHLLPEFIAHQLPPAILKNILDKQQNKARSP
;
A
#
# COMPACT_ATOMS: atom_id res chain seq x y z
N MET A 1 -0.76 -13.24 -21.10
CA MET A 1 -0.13 -12.09 -20.39
C MET A 1 -0.29 -12.14 -18.86
N TYR A 2 -1.47 -12.45 -18.31
CA TYR A 2 -1.71 -12.39 -16.85
C TYR A 2 -0.90 -13.39 -15.99
N LEU A 3 -0.62 -14.59 -16.52
CA LEU A 3 0.13 -15.63 -15.79
C LEU A 3 1.62 -15.29 -15.66
N LEU A 4 2.22 -14.78 -16.74
CA LEU A 4 3.64 -14.44 -16.80
C LEU A 4 3.98 -13.31 -15.81
N ALA A 5 3.15 -12.26 -15.78
CA ALA A 5 3.30 -11.17 -14.83
C ALA A 5 3.22 -11.67 -13.37
N LYS A 6 2.23 -12.52 -13.04
CA LYS A 6 2.11 -13.13 -11.70
C LYS A 6 3.34 -13.93 -11.31
N ILE A 7 3.89 -14.73 -12.22
CA ILE A 7 5.10 -15.52 -11.97
C ILE A 7 6.29 -14.60 -11.70
N ILE A 8 6.48 -13.57 -12.54
CA ILE A 8 7.56 -12.59 -12.39
C ILE A 8 7.49 -11.89 -11.02
N HIS A 9 6.29 -11.46 -10.60
CA HIS A 9 6.09 -10.78 -9.31
C HIS A 9 6.48 -11.62 -8.10
N ILE A 10 6.29 -12.93 -8.16
CA ILE A 10 6.70 -13.84 -7.08
C ILE A 10 8.18 -14.19 -7.19
N LEU A 11 8.66 -14.44 -8.41
CA LEU A 11 10.01 -14.93 -8.66
C LEU A 11 11.07 -13.87 -8.34
N PHE A 12 10.85 -12.61 -8.72
CA PHE A 12 11.83 -11.53 -8.52
C PHE A 12 12.21 -11.33 -7.04
N PRO A 13 11.26 -11.20 -6.09
CA PRO A 13 11.61 -11.09 -4.67
C PRO A 13 12.33 -12.33 -4.14
N VAL A 14 12.01 -13.53 -4.63
CA VAL A 14 12.72 -14.76 -4.23
C VAL A 14 14.18 -14.75 -4.72
N ILE A 15 14.41 -14.40 -5.98
CA ILE A 15 15.76 -14.27 -6.56
C ILE A 15 16.54 -13.17 -5.83
N ALA A 16 15.91 -12.01 -5.60
CA ALA A 16 16.53 -10.90 -4.89
C ALA A 16 16.89 -11.29 -3.44
N ALA A 17 16.00 -11.98 -2.73
CA ALA A 17 16.27 -12.49 -1.39
C ALA A 17 17.45 -13.48 -1.38
N PHE A 18 17.53 -14.37 -2.36
CA PHE A 18 18.67 -15.30 -2.50
C PHE A 18 19.99 -14.54 -2.66
N PHE A 19 20.06 -13.59 -3.60
CA PHE A 19 21.26 -12.77 -3.80
C PHE A 19 21.61 -11.91 -2.59
N LEU A 20 20.60 -11.38 -1.88
CA LEU A 20 20.80 -10.58 -0.67
C LEU A 20 21.42 -11.44 0.44
N LEU A 21 20.82 -12.59 0.75
CA LEU A 21 21.30 -13.50 1.79
C LEU A 21 22.70 -14.03 1.46
N TYR A 22 22.91 -14.45 0.22
CA TYR A 22 24.23 -14.89 -0.25
C TYR A 22 25.26 -13.76 -0.17
N GLY A 23 24.90 -12.56 -0.62
CA GLY A 23 25.76 -11.39 -0.64
C GLY A 23 26.18 -10.92 0.75
N ILE A 24 25.24 -10.88 1.70
CA ILE A 24 25.52 -10.54 3.10
C ILE A 24 26.42 -11.61 3.74
N LYS A 25 26.08 -12.90 3.57
CA LYS A 25 26.84 -14.01 4.16
C LYS A 25 28.28 -14.02 3.67
N GLN A 26 28.50 -13.78 2.38
CA GLN A 26 29.83 -13.77 1.76
C GLN A 26 30.51 -12.40 1.75
N ARG A 27 29.85 -11.36 2.31
CA ARG A 27 30.27 -9.95 2.24
C ARG A 27 30.60 -9.48 0.81
N LYS A 28 29.84 -9.95 -0.19
CA LYS A 28 30.00 -9.58 -1.59
C LYS A 28 29.07 -8.43 -1.96
N ASN A 29 29.64 -7.22 -2.08
CA ASN A 29 28.90 -6.02 -2.46
C ASN A 29 28.20 -6.16 -3.83
N THR A 30 28.79 -6.89 -4.77
CA THR A 30 28.20 -7.14 -6.10
C THR A 30 26.90 -7.92 -6.00
N ALA A 31 26.85 -8.99 -5.20
CA ALA A 31 25.63 -9.78 -5.00
C ALA A 31 24.54 -8.97 -4.28
N VAL A 32 24.91 -8.16 -3.29
CA VAL A 32 23.95 -7.27 -2.61
C VAL A 32 23.43 -6.17 -3.56
N SER A 33 24.28 -5.63 -4.42
CA SER A 33 23.90 -4.68 -5.47
C SER A 33 22.95 -5.32 -6.49
N THR A 34 23.21 -6.56 -6.91
CA THR A 34 22.30 -7.32 -7.78
C THR A 34 20.92 -7.49 -7.13
N ALA A 35 20.87 -7.86 -5.85
CA ALA A 35 19.61 -7.98 -5.11
C ALA A 35 18.85 -6.64 -5.07
N LEU A 36 19.56 -5.54 -4.80
CA LEU A 36 18.99 -4.19 -4.81
C LEU A 36 18.35 -3.85 -6.15
N TRP A 37 19.07 -4.05 -7.26
CA TRP A 37 18.55 -3.76 -8.60
C TRP A 37 17.33 -4.61 -8.95
N ILE A 38 17.36 -5.92 -8.66
CA ILE A 38 16.22 -6.80 -8.93
C ILE A 38 14.98 -6.33 -8.15
N SER A 39 15.13 -6.01 -6.86
CA SER A 39 13.99 -5.52 -6.06
C SER A 39 13.51 -4.14 -6.48
N LEU A 40 14.38 -3.22 -6.91
CA LEU A 40 13.97 -1.93 -7.45
C LEU A 40 13.12 -2.08 -8.72
N ILE A 41 13.56 -2.96 -9.65
CA ILE A 41 12.79 -3.26 -10.86
C ILE A 41 11.43 -3.88 -10.49
N ALA A 42 11.41 -4.81 -9.53
CA ALA A 42 10.15 -5.41 -9.06
C ALA A 42 9.18 -4.36 -8.48
N LEU A 43 9.68 -3.42 -7.68
CA LEU A 43 8.88 -2.33 -7.12
C LEU A 43 8.30 -1.42 -8.20
N LEU A 44 9.10 -1.05 -9.21
CA LEU A 44 8.66 -0.23 -10.33
C LEU A 44 7.56 -0.93 -11.14
N LEU A 45 7.72 -2.23 -11.41
CA LEU A 45 6.70 -3.02 -12.11
C LEU A 45 5.39 -3.08 -11.31
N HIS A 46 5.45 -3.29 -10.00
CA HIS A 46 4.26 -3.24 -9.15
C HIS A 46 3.58 -1.87 -9.18
N TYR A 47 4.37 -0.79 -9.17
CA TYR A 47 3.85 0.57 -9.22
C TYR A 47 3.18 0.88 -10.57
N GLU A 48 3.79 0.53 -11.70
CA GLU A 48 3.16 0.73 -13.01
C GLU A 48 1.88 -0.09 -13.18
N ILE A 49 1.87 -1.35 -12.76
CA ILE A 49 0.69 -2.22 -12.86
C ILE A 49 -0.43 -1.74 -11.94
N SER A 50 -0.10 -1.07 -10.83
CA SER A 50 -1.08 -0.40 -9.97
C SER A 50 -1.70 0.86 -10.60
N GLY A 51 -1.24 1.28 -11.79
CA GLY A 51 -1.67 2.52 -12.44
C GLY A 51 -0.95 3.76 -11.90
N GLY A 52 0.18 3.58 -11.21
CA GLY A 52 0.89 4.65 -10.53
C GLY A 52 0.27 5.06 -9.19
N GLU A 53 -0.56 4.22 -8.58
CA GLU A 53 -1.25 4.52 -7.33
C GLU A 53 -1.01 3.43 -6.26
N LEU A 54 -0.56 3.85 -5.08
CA LEU A 54 -0.42 2.94 -3.92
C LEU A 54 -1.75 2.64 -3.22
N LEU A 55 -2.75 3.49 -3.45
CA LEU A 55 -4.11 3.34 -2.93
C LEU A 55 -5.03 2.91 -4.07
N GLY A 56 -5.89 1.91 -3.83
CA GLY A 56 -6.77 1.38 -4.86
C GLY A 56 -6.81 -0.15 -4.87
N ASN A 57 -7.46 -0.72 -5.89
CA ASN A 57 -7.80 -2.15 -5.94
C ASN A 57 -6.60 -3.11 -6.08
N TYR A 58 -5.44 -2.63 -6.53
CA TYR A 58 -4.32 -3.50 -6.86
C TYR A 58 -3.67 -4.13 -5.62
N PHE A 59 -3.41 -3.34 -4.58
CA PHE A 59 -2.72 -3.79 -3.38
C PHE A 59 -3.68 -4.48 -2.40
N ASN A 60 -4.09 -5.72 -2.73
CA ASN A 60 -4.67 -6.66 -1.76
C ASN A 60 -3.56 -7.27 -0.86
N TYR A 61 -3.92 -8.13 0.12
CA TYR A 61 -2.92 -8.69 1.05
C TYR A 61 -1.75 -9.40 0.35
N MET A 62 -2.01 -10.14 -0.73
CA MET A 62 -0.96 -10.84 -1.46
C MET A 62 0.03 -9.86 -2.11
N ASN A 63 -0.48 -8.89 -2.88
CA ASN A 63 0.36 -7.91 -3.55
C ASN A 63 1.06 -6.97 -2.56
N ALA A 64 0.39 -6.62 -1.46
CA ALA A 64 0.96 -5.85 -0.36
C ALA A 64 2.13 -6.57 0.31
N ALA A 65 2.00 -7.88 0.54
CA ALA A 65 3.07 -8.70 1.11
C ALA A 65 4.28 -8.76 0.17
N ILE A 66 4.06 -9.06 -1.12
CA ILE A 66 5.13 -9.12 -2.13
C ILE A 66 5.85 -7.77 -2.26
N TYR A 67 5.09 -6.67 -2.30
CA TYR A 67 5.64 -5.32 -2.36
C TYR A 67 6.47 -4.99 -1.11
N SER A 68 5.94 -5.31 0.09
CA SER A 68 6.63 -5.11 1.37
C SER A 68 7.94 -5.90 1.45
N ILE A 69 7.97 -7.14 0.98
CA ILE A 69 9.19 -7.95 0.91
C ILE A 69 10.25 -7.26 0.06
N ASN A 70 9.90 -6.76 -1.11
CA ASN A 70 10.85 -6.02 -1.95
C ASN A 70 11.34 -4.73 -1.29
N ILE A 71 10.47 -3.98 -0.60
CA ILE A 71 10.90 -2.80 0.18
C ILE A 71 11.92 -3.21 1.25
N ILE A 72 11.68 -4.30 1.97
CA ILE A 72 12.59 -4.79 3.01
C ILE A 72 13.94 -5.20 2.41
N ILE A 73 13.95 -5.88 1.26
CA ILE A 73 15.18 -6.26 0.56
C ILE A 73 15.97 -5.00 0.17
N VAL A 74 15.32 -4.00 -0.43
CA VAL A 74 15.92 -2.71 -0.77
C VAL A 74 16.49 -2.02 0.47
N LEU A 75 15.73 -1.99 1.56
CA LEU A 75 16.14 -1.42 2.84
C LEU A 75 17.43 -2.05 3.37
N ILE A 76 17.45 -3.38 3.48
CA ILE A 76 18.61 -4.12 3.99
C ILE A 76 19.80 -3.93 3.04
N ALA A 77 19.59 -4.04 1.72
CA ALA A 77 20.67 -3.90 0.73
C ALA A 77 21.32 -2.51 0.78
N LEU A 78 20.52 -1.44 0.81
CA LEU A 78 21.04 -0.07 0.90
C LEU A 78 21.74 0.20 2.22
N VAL A 79 21.15 -0.20 3.35
CA VAL A 79 21.81 -0.05 4.66
C VAL A 79 23.12 -0.81 4.71
N PHE A 80 23.17 -2.03 4.15
CA PHE A 80 24.40 -2.81 4.06
C PHE A 80 25.45 -2.08 3.22
N LEU A 81 25.13 -1.69 1.99
CA LEU A 81 26.05 -1.02 1.07
C LEU A 81 26.58 0.29 1.64
N LEU A 82 25.70 1.14 2.19
CA LEU A 82 26.07 2.40 2.86
C LEU A 82 26.90 2.20 4.12
N SER A 83 26.89 1.01 4.71
CA SER A 83 27.74 0.67 5.86
C SER A 83 29.12 0.19 5.46
N GLN A 84 29.33 -0.24 4.21
CA GLN A 84 30.64 -0.63 3.69
C GLN A 84 31.47 0.58 3.23
N ILE A 85 30.84 1.74 3.00
CA ILE A 85 31.54 2.96 2.60
C ILE A 85 32.34 3.48 3.81
N LYS A 86 33.68 3.50 3.67
CA LYS A 86 34.56 4.15 4.65
C LYS A 86 34.44 5.66 4.47
N ILE A 87 33.92 6.33 5.49
CA ILE A 87 33.69 7.77 5.49
C ILE A 87 34.60 8.41 6.53
N GLU A 88 35.46 9.31 6.06
CA GLU A 88 36.33 10.14 6.88
C GLU A 88 35.65 11.48 7.17
N GLY A 89 35.80 11.98 8.40
CA GLY A 89 35.17 13.22 8.87
C GLY A 89 33.80 13.04 9.54
N ASN A 90 33.61 13.76 10.66
CA ASN A 90 32.42 13.65 11.51
C ASN A 90 31.13 14.10 10.80
N ILE A 91 31.21 15.10 9.91
CA ILE A 91 30.05 15.63 9.16
C ILE A 91 29.50 14.56 8.21
N TRP A 92 30.37 13.96 7.39
CA TRP A 92 29.97 12.93 6.43
C TRP A 92 29.44 11.67 7.11
N ARG A 93 30.02 11.30 8.26
CA ARG A 93 29.49 10.20 9.08
C ARG A 93 28.08 10.49 9.57
N SER A 94 27.84 11.70 10.08
CA SER A 94 26.52 12.13 10.55
C SER A 94 25.48 12.16 9.42
N LEU A 95 25.85 12.65 8.24
CA LEU A 95 25.00 12.62 7.05
C LEU A 95 24.64 11.18 6.62
N ASN A 96 25.58 10.24 6.69
CA ASN A 96 25.29 8.83 6.37
C ASN A 96 24.29 8.21 7.36
N HIS A 97 24.40 8.54 8.66
CA HIS A 97 23.42 8.09 9.65
C HIS A 97 22.03 8.70 9.43
N LEU A 98 21.98 10.01 9.12
CA LEU A 98 20.72 10.69 8.78
C LEU A 98 20.06 10.07 7.54
N LEU A 99 20.84 9.81 6.48
CA LEU A 99 20.34 9.20 5.25
C LEU A 99 19.73 7.81 5.53
N LYS A 100 20.42 6.97 6.32
CA LYS A 100 19.90 5.66 6.74
C LYS A 100 18.60 5.80 7.53
N ALA A 101 18.53 6.73 8.48
CA ALA A 101 17.34 6.96 9.29
C ALA A 101 16.14 7.41 8.45
N VAL A 102 16.33 8.38 7.56
CA VAL A 102 15.30 8.85 6.61
C VAL A 102 14.83 7.69 5.73
N PHE A 103 15.75 6.85 5.26
CA PHE A 103 15.42 5.71 4.42
C PHE A 103 14.58 4.66 5.17
N ILE A 104 14.97 4.32 6.40
CA ILE A 104 14.21 3.40 7.26
C ILE A 104 12.79 3.93 7.50
N ILE A 105 12.66 5.21 7.87
CA ILE A 105 11.36 5.83 8.13
C ILE A 105 10.51 5.85 6.86
N GLY A 106 11.08 6.22 5.71
CA GLY A 106 10.39 6.21 4.43
C GLY A 106 9.86 4.82 4.04
N CYS A 107 10.66 3.78 4.20
CA CYS A 107 10.24 2.40 3.98
C CYS A 107 9.10 1.97 4.92
N LEU A 108 9.20 2.31 6.21
CA LEU A 108 8.13 2.00 7.18
C LEU A 108 6.82 2.70 6.81
N LEU A 109 6.87 3.98 6.42
CA LEU A 109 5.70 4.70 5.97
C LEU A 109 5.08 4.04 4.74
N LEU A 110 5.89 3.71 3.71
CA LEU A 110 5.39 3.04 2.50
C LEU A 110 4.72 1.69 2.80
N ILE A 111 5.36 0.84 3.61
CA ILE A 111 4.77 -0.44 4.04
C ILE A 111 3.44 -0.18 4.75
N THR A 112 3.40 0.75 5.71
CA THR A 112 2.17 1.08 6.44
C THR A 112 1.05 1.53 5.49
N ASN A 113 1.34 2.40 4.52
CA ASN A 113 0.36 2.83 3.51
C ASN A 113 -0.24 1.66 2.74
N VAL A 114 0.63 0.78 2.23
CA VAL A 114 0.22 -0.37 1.41
C VAL A 114 -0.63 -1.34 2.24
N TRP A 115 -0.32 -1.54 3.52
CA TRP A 115 -1.09 -2.40 4.40
C TRP A 115 -2.44 -1.81 4.83
N ILE A 116 -2.50 -0.50 5.09
CA ILE A 116 -3.79 0.17 5.34
C ILE A 116 -4.69 0.02 4.10
N ASN A 117 -4.15 0.20 2.90
CA ASN A 117 -4.89 -0.03 1.66
C ASN A 117 -5.33 -1.50 1.53
N ALA A 118 -4.44 -2.46 1.78
CA ALA A 118 -4.77 -3.88 1.69
C ALA A 118 -5.91 -4.29 2.63
N TYR A 119 -5.87 -3.79 3.87
CA TYR A 119 -6.96 -3.96 4.83
C TYR A 119 -8.28 -3.33 4.34
N PHE A 120 -8.21 -2.14 3.72
CA PHE A 120 -9.38 -1.47 3.16
C PHE A 120 -10.00 -2.27 2.00
N ILE A 121 -9.17 -2.81 1.10
CA ILE A 121 -9.62 -3.59 -0.06
C ILE A 121 -10.17 -4.96 0.33
N GLU A 122 -9.49 -5.71 1.19
CA GLU A 122 -9.88 -7.08 1.53
C GLU A 122 -11.18 -7.16 2.36
N ASN A 123 -11.48 -6.09 3.10
CA ASN A 123 -12.70 -5.99 3.89
C ASN A 123 -13.92 -5.54 3.10
N ARG A 124 -13.78 -5.22 1.80
CA ARG A 124 -14.93 -4.90 0.97
C ARG A 124 -15.81 -6.13 0.75
N MET A 125 -17.09 -5.87 0.50
CA MET A 125 -18.04 -6.87 0.08
C MET A 125 -17.70 -7.33 -1.35
N PRO A 126 -17.57 -8.65 -1.62
CA PRO A 126 -17.33 -9.16 -2.95
C PRO A 126 -18.37 -8.64 -3.96
N GLY A 127 -17.91 -8.26 -5.16
CA GLY A 127 -18.78 -7.73 -6.21
C GLY A 127 -19.15 -6.25 -6.08
N THR A 128 -18.64 -5.53 -5.07
CA THR A 128 -18.82 -4.06 -4.95
C THR A 128 -17.61 -3.30 -5.49
N PRO A 129 -17.79 -2.18 -6.21
CA PRO A 129 -16.68 -1.37 -6.69
C PRO A 129 -15.99 -0.61 -5.53
N VAL A 130 -14.72 -0.24 -5.74
CA VAL A 130 -14.07 0.82 -4.95
C VAL A 130 -14.34 2.12 -5.69
N MET A 131 -14.98 3.07 -5.02
CA MET A 131 -15.36 4.34 -5.65
C MET A 131 -14.36 5.41 -5.27
N GLN A 132 -13.72 6.03 -6.25
CA GLN A 132 -12.90 7.21 -6.04
C GLN A 132 -13.75 8.45 -6.31
N VAL A 133 -13.99 9.24 -5.27
CA VAL A 133 -14.83 10.45 -5.37
C VAL A 133 -13.96 11.67 -5.14
N ALA A 134 -14.06 12.62 -6.06
CA ALA A 134 -13.41 13.91 -5.91
C ALA A 134 -14.12 14.72 -4.80
N ASN A 135 -13.39 15.11 -3.77
CA ASN A 135 -13.87 16.00 -2.71
C ASN A 135 -13.63 17.45 -3.12
N LEU A 136 -14.35 17.89 -4.15
CA LEU A 136 -14.35 19.28 -4.62
C LEU A 136 -14.98 20.14 -3.51
N ASN A 137 -14.17 20.98 -2.86
CA ASN A 137 -14.52 21.93 -1.78
C ASN A 137 -14.57 21.41 -0.32
N ASN A 138 -14.01 20.23 0.02
CA ASN A 138 -14.00 19.68 1.39
C ASN A 138 -15.39 19.52 2.04
N THR A 139 -16.46 19.54 1.25
CA THR A 139 -17.86 19.54 1.74
C THR A 139 -18.35 18.14 2.07
N ILE A 140 -17.74 17.09 1.51
CA ILE A 140 -18.23 15.71 1.63
C ILE A 140 -17.83 15.10 2.98
N ASN A 141 -16.67 15.49 3.52
CA ASN A 141 -16.22 15.04 4.83
C ASN A 141 -15.29 16.09 5.45
N SER A 142 -15.73 16.76 6.51
CA SER A 142 -14.96 17.78 7.24
C SER A 142 -13.63 17.25 7.79
N HIS A 143 -13.53 15.93 7.95
CA HIS A 143 -12.34 15.23 8.44
C HIS A 143 -11.34 14.86 7.34
N CYS A 144 -11.68 15.04 6.06
CA CYS A 144 -10.79 14.72 4.94
C CYS A 144 -10.55 15.93 4.04
N LYS A 145 -9.37 16.55 4.14
CA LYS A 145 -8.98 17.73 3.35
C LYS A 145 -8.25 17.37 2.05
N HIS A 146 -8.41 16.16 1.56
CA HIS A 146 -7.73 15.67 0.35
C HIS A 146 -8.70 15.60 -0.84
N HIS A 147 -8.16 15.82 -2.04
CA HIS A 147 -8.95 15.97 -3.28
C HIS A 147 -9.68 14.70 -3.68
N HIS A 148 -9.22 13.53 -3.23
CA HIS A 148 -9.83 12.24 -3.53
C HIS A 148 -10.05 11.43 -2.26
N ILE A 149 -11.23 10.82 -2.15
CA ILE A 149 -11.60 9.90 -1.08
C ILE A 149 -12.04 8.59 -1.74
N PHE A 150 -11.53 7.47 -1.23
CA PHE A 150 -11.96 6.16 -1.70
C PHE A 150 -13.05 5.62 -0.79
N TYR A 151 -14.13 5.10 -1.36
CA TYR A 151 -15.23 4.49 -0.62
C TYR A 151 -15.38 3.01 -0.96
N THR A 152 -15.70 2.21 0.04
CA THR A 152 -16.04 0.79 -0.10
C THR A 152 -17.23 0.43 0.75
N VAL A 153 -18.01 -0.55 0.27
CA VAL A 153 -19.00 -1.23 1.10
C VAL A 153 -18.34 -2.45 1.72
N THR A 154 -18.46 -2.59 3.03
CA THR A 154 -17.90 -3.70 3.80
C THR A 154 -18.79 -4.93 3.80
N LYS A 155 -18.24 -6.06 4.23
CA LYS A 155 -19.00 -7.33 4.37
C LYS A 155 -20.20 -7.21 5.32
N ASP A 156 -20.17 -6.32 6.32
CA ASP A 156 -21.28 -6.06 7.25
C ASP A 156 -22.29 -5.03 6.72
N GLY A 157 -22.11 -4.52 5.49
CA GLY A 157 -23.00 -3.52 4.88
C GLY A 157 -22.76 -2.08 5.35
N SER A 158 -21.74 -1.86 6.18
CA SER A 158 -21.28 -0.51 6.53
C SER A 158 -20.43 0.08 5.40
N ILE A 159 -20.35 1.41 5.32
CA ILE A 159 -19.52 2.07 4.31
C ILE A 159 -18.26 2.53 4.97
N ARG A 160 -17.12 2.20 4.37
CA ARG A 160 -15.82 2.70 4.79
C ARG A 160 -15.32 3.68 3.78
N TYR A 161 -14.59 4.67 4.28
CA TYR A 161 -13.83 5.58 3.44
C TYR A 161 -12.36 5.54 3.83
N LEU A 162 -11.50 5.62 2.82
CA LEU A 162 -10.07 5.79 2.96
C LEU A 162 -9.74 7.21 2.54
N CYS A 163 -9.31 8.01 3.51
CA CYS A 163 -8.93 9.39 3.33
C CYS A 163 -7.40 9.51 3.36
N PRO A 164 -6.75 9.92 2.25
CA PRO A 164 -5.35 10.31 2.31
C PRO A 164 -5.19 11.52 3.24
N ASN A 165 -4.19 11.51 4.13
CA ASN A 165 -3.90 12.66 4.98
C ASN A 165 -3.53 13.89 4.12
N LYS A 166 -3.73 15.11 4.64
CA LYS A 166 -3.32 16.38 4.02
C LYS A 166 -1.87 16.36 3.53
N TYR A 167 -0.99 15.72 4.29
CA TYR A 167 0.44 15.60 3.97
C TYR A 167 0.78 14.36 3.09
N GLY A 168 -0.20 13.53 2.76
CA GLY A 168 0.00 12.31 1.96
C GLY A 168 0.81 11.21 2.66
N LEU A 169 1.08 11.34 3.96
CA LEU A 169 2.00 10.43 4.67
C LEU A 169 1.37 9.09 5.05
N LEU A 170 0.15 9.10 5.59
CA LEU A 170 -0.59 7.90 6.02
C LEU A 170 -2.09 8.14 5.81
N PRO A 171 -2.84 7.27 5.13
CA PRO A 171 -4.28 7.39 5.01
C PRO A 171 -4.99 6.97 6.30
N GLY A 172 -6.11 7.60 6.58
CA GLY A 172 -7.03 7.20 7.64
C GLY A 172 -8.22 6.42 7.08
N ILE A 173 -8.69 5.42 7.82
CA ILE A 173 -9.94 4.72 7.51
C ILE A 173 -11.01 5.19 8.48
N GLY A 174 -12.15 5.64 7.94
CA GLY A 174 -13.35 5.93 8.73
C GLY A 174 -14.56 5.14 8.23
N THR A 175 -15.68 5.28 8.93
CA THR A 175 -16.95 4.62 8.59
C THR A 175 -18.07 5.66 8.45
N LEU A 176 -19.00 5.42 7.52
CA LEU A 176 -20.29 6.09 7.46
C LEU A 176 -21.39 5.08 7.79
N HIS A 177 -22.31 5.50 8.65
CA HIS A 177 -23.47 4.70 9.04
C HIS A 177 -24.62 4.77 8.01
N LEU A 178 -24.65 5.80 7.18
CA LEU A 178 -25.68 6.04 6.17
C LEU A 178 -25.08 5.88 4.76
N LEU A 179 -25.83 5.23 3.88
CA LEU A 179 -25.50 5.10 2.46
C LEU A 179 -25.72 6.42 1.72
N PRO A 180 -24.66 7.10 1.25
CA PRO A 180 -24.82 8.28 0.43
C PRO A 180 -25.49 7.92 -0.89
N GLU A 181 -26.36 8.79 -1.40
CA GLU A 181 -27.11 8.55 -2.64
C GLU A 181 -26.20 8.26 -3.83
N PHE A 182 -25.06 8.96 -3.94
CA PHE A 182 -24.11 8.73 -5.04
C PHE A 182 -23.53 7.31 -5.06
N ILE A 183 -23.36 6.68 -3.88
CA ILE A 183 -22.92 5.28 -3.78
C ILE A 183 -24.06 4.34 -4.18
N ALA A 184 -25.29 4.65 -3.72
CA ALA A 184 -26.47 3.85 -4.03
C ALA A 184 -26.73 3.73 -5.55
N HIS A 185 -26.50 4.81 -6.31
CA HIS A 185 -26.71 4.83 -7.76
C HIS A 185 -25.67 4.02 -8.56
N GLN A 186 -24.51 3.73 -7.95
CA GLN A 186 -23.43 2.96 -8.60
C GLN A 186 -23.45 1.47 -8.23
N LEU A 187 -24.36 1.04 -7.34
CA LEU A 187 -24.47 -0.34 -6.88
C LEU A 187 -25.50 -1.13 -7.70
N PRO A 188 -25.23 -2.41 -8.03
CA PRO A 188 -26.23 -3.29 -8.61
C PRO A 188 -27.47 -3.43 -7.71
N PRO A 189 -28.70 -3.49 -8.25
CA PRO A 189 -29.93 -3.49 -7.46
C PRO A 189 -30.02 -4.61 -6.42
N ALA A 190 -29.55 -5.81 -6.76
CA ALA A 190 -29.51 -6.95 -5.86
C ALA A 190 -28.56 -6.75 -4.67
N ILE A 191 -27.43 -6.08 -4.90
CA ILE A 191 -26.46 -5.76 -3.85
C ILE A 191 -26.99 -4.63 -2.96
N LEU A 192 -27.61 -3.61 -3.57
CA LEU A 192 -28.24 -2.50 -2.84
C LEU A 192 -29.29 -3.00 -1.85
N LYS A 193 -30.19 -3.90 -2.29
CA LYS A 193 -31.19 -4.52 -1.40
C LYS A 193 -30.54 -5.25 -0.22
N ASN A 194 -29.52 -6.06 -0.48
CA ASN A 194 -28.78 -6.78 0.57
C ASN A 194 -28.10 -5.85 1.59
N ILE A 195 -27.61 -4.68 1.14
CA ILE A 195 -26.99 -3.69 2.03
C ILE A 195 -28.06 -3.03 2.92
N LEU A 196 -29.18 -2.61 2.33
CA LEU A 196 -30.29 -1.99 3.06
C LEU A 196 -30.86 -2.96 4.11
N ASP A 197 -31.05 -4.23 3.76
CA ASP A 197 -31.52 -5.27 4.69
C ASP A 197 -30.56 -5.46 5.87
N LYS A 198 -29.24 -5.46 5.62
CA LYS A 198 -28.21 -5.53 6.68
C LYS A 198 -28.20 -4.29 7.58
N GLN A 199 -28.35 -3.11 7.02
CA GLN A 199 -28.39 -1.86 7.80
C GLN A 199 -29.65 -1.80 8.68
N GLN A 200 -30.81 -2.23 8.16
CA GLN A 200 -32.05 -2.31 8.94
C GLN A 200 -31.95 -3.33 10.08
N ASN A 201 -31.35 -4.49 9.84
CA ASN A 201 -31.14 -5.50 10.88
C ASN A 201 -30.17 -5.01 11.96
N LYS A 202 -29.11 -4.28 11.58
CA LYS A 202 -28.13 -3.69 12.51
C LYS A 202 -28.72 -2.54 13.34
N ALA A 203 -29.69 -1.80 12.80
CA ALA A 203 -30.43 -0.79 13.54
C ALA A 203 -31.47 -1.38 14.53
N ARG A 204 -31.84 -2.65 14.35
CA ARG A 204 -32.80 -3.38 15.20
C ARG A 204 -32.14 -4.26 16.27
N SER A 205 -30.86 -4.58 16.12
CA SER A 205 -30.08 -5.28 17.15
C SER A 205 -29.64 -4.30 18.24
N PRO A 206 -30.00 -4.51 19.52
CA PRO A 206 -29.64 -3.65 20.64
C PRO A 206 -28.14 -3.60 20.93
#